data_AF-A0A8T3TDL0-F1
#
_entry.id   AF-A0A8T3TDL0-F1
#
_cell.length_a   1.000
_cell.length_b   1.000
_cell.length_c   1.000
_cell.angle_alpha   90.00
_cell.angle_beta   90.00
_cell.angle_gamma   90.00
#
_symmetry.space_group_name_H-M   'P 1'
#
loop_
_entity.id
_entity.type
_entity.pdbx_description
1 polymer ?
#
loop_
_entity_poly.entity_id
_entity_poly.type
_entity_poly.pdbx_seq_one_letter_code
_entity_poly.pdbx_strand_id
1 'polypeptide(L)'
;MPADYVPERLVSTTRAGLQAGYEVRPEVIADLRAMATASREADAPIAVRWAYRSYDEQAGAFARWSRQAGYDRALRVSARPGHSEHQLGTALDFRSADSLRPPWEYEDWGRTPAGAWMRENSWR
;
A
#
# COMPACT_ATOMS: atom_id res chain seq x y z
N MET A 1 -2.91 4.02 -17.20
CA MET A 1 -3.64 2.75 -17.22
C MET A 1 -5.04 3.01 -17.75
N PRO A 2 -5.52 2.16 -18.67
CA PRO A 2 -6.92 2.18 -19.12
C PRO A 2 -7.90 2.09 -17.96
N ALA A 3 -9.12 2.59 -18.14
CA ALA A 3 -10.15 2.56 -17.09
C ALA A 3 -10.63 1.15 -16.77
N ASP A 4 -10.63 0.28 -17.78
CA ASP A 4 -11.04 -1.12 -17.72
C ASP A 4 -9.89 -2.08 -17.38
N TYR A 5 -8.67 -1.58 -17.17
CA TYR A 5 -7.56 -2.44 -16.76
C TYR A 5 -7.79 -2.96 -15.34
N VAL A 6 -7.87 -4.29 -15.25
CA VAL A 6 -7.88 -5.09 -14.02
C VAL A 6 -6.84 -6.20 -14.21
N PRO A 7 -5.95 -6.47 -13.22
CA PRO A 7 -5.05 -7.61 -13.30
C PRO A 7 -5.83 -8.92 -13.49
N GLU A 8 -5.37 -9.77 -14.40
CA GLU A 8 -6.04 -11.06 -14.71
C GLU A 8 -6.25 -11.93 -13.47
N ARG A 9 -5.36 -11.78 -12.48
CA ARG A 9 -5.41 -12.52 -11.24
C ARG A 9 -4.96 -11.67 -10.06
N LEU A 10 -5.79 -11.69 -9.03
CA LEU A 10 -5.48 -11.15 -7.72
C LEU A 10 -5.59 -12.25 -6.66
N VAL A 11 -4.79 -12.12 -5.60
CA VAL A 11 -4.78 -13.02 -4.45
C VAL A 11 -4.60 -12.21 -3.17
N SER A 12 -5.06 -12.77 -2.05
CA SER A 12 -4.98 -12.10 -0.76
C SER A 12 -3.55 -12.02 -0.21
N THR A 13 -3.18 -10.87 0.36
CA THR A 13 -1.92 -10.66 1.12
C THR A 13 -1.79 -11.56 2.35
N THR A 14 -2.89 -12.19 2.81
CA THR A 14 -2.83 -13.25 3.84
C THR A 14 -1.96 -14.45 3.40
N ARG A 15 -1.83 -14.69 2.09
CA ARG A 15 -0.91 -15.71 1.55
C ARG A 15 0.56 -15.38 1.80
N ALA A 16 0.90 -14.13 2.12
CA ALA A 16 2.23 -13.71 2.56
C ALA A 16 2.40 -13.74 4.10
N GLY A 17 1.40 -14.22 4.85
CA GLY A 17 1.43 -14.24 6.31
C GLY A 17 1.18 -12.88 6.95
N LEU A 18 0.46 -11.99 6.27
CA LEU A 18 -0.02 -10.70 6.78
C LEU A 18 -1.47 -10.82 7.26
N GLN A 19 -1.86 -10.06 8.29
CA GLN A 19 -3.18 -10.21 8.92
C GLN A 19 -4.34 -9.66 8.07
N ALA A 20 -4.12 -8.56 7.33
CA ALA A 20 -5.15 -7.98 6.48
C ALA A 20 -5.14 -8.64 5.10
N GLY A 21 -6.32 -8.91 4.54
CA GLY A 21 -6.50 -9.57 3.26
C GLY A 21 -6.71 -8.62 2.09
N TYR A 22 -5.74 -7.74 1.83
CA TYR A 22 -5.77 -6.91 0.63
C TYR A 22 -5.44 -7.75 -0.62
N GLU A 23 -5.88 -7.26 -1.77
CA GLU A 23 -5.65 -7.94 -3.04
C GLU A 23 -4.37 -7.45 -3.70
N VAL A 24 -3.57 -8.40 -4.18
CA VAL A 24 -2.34 -8.16 -4.94
C VAL A 24 -2.20 -9.18 -6.05
N ARG A 25 -1.42 -8.84 -7.06
CA ARG A 25 -0.96 -9.76 -8.08
C ARG A 25 -0.13 -10.90 -7.45
N PRO A 26 -0.30 -12.17 -7.87
CA PRO A 26 0.38 -13.30 -7.23
C PRO A 26 1.90 -13.23 -7.27
N GLU A 27 2.47 -12.51 -8.24
CA GLU A 27 3.91 -12.35 -8.44
C GLU A 27 4.59 -11.69 -7.23
N VAL A 28 3.90 -10.82 -6.47
CA VAL A 28 4.50 -10.15 -5.31
C VAL A 28 4.48 -11.00 -4.03
N ILE A 29 3.78 -12.13 -4.01
CA ILE A 29 3.51 -12.87 -2.76
C ILE A 29 4.77 -13.48 -2.16
N ALA A 30 5.70 -13.98 -2.99
CA ALA A 30 6.94 -14.57 -2.50
C ALA A 30 7.79 -13.53 -1.78
N ASP A 31 8.03 -12.39 -2.42
CA ASP A 31 8.84 -11.28 -1.88
C ASP A 31 8.15 -10.64 -0.68
N LEU A 32 6.83 -10.43 -0.75
CA LEU A 32 6.05 -9.90 0.37
C LEU A 32 6.11 -10.82 1.61
N ARG A 33 6.13 -12.15 1.40
CA ARG A 33 6.27 -13.12 2.49
C ARG A 33 7.67 -13.05 3.11
N ALA A 34 8.70 -12.97 2.27
CA ALA A 34 10.08 -12.83 2.73
C ALA A 34 10.24 -11.55 3.54
N MET A 35 9.76 -10.41 3.02
CA MET A 35 9.79 -9.11 3.69
C MET A 35 9.02 -9.13 5.01
N ALA A 36 7.81 -9.68 5.05
CA ALA A 36 7.00 -9.77 6.27
C ALA A 36 7.66 -10.68 7.34
N THR A 37 8.38 -11.71 6.93
CA THR A 37 9.10 -12.61 7.85
C THR A 37 10.34 -11.94 8.41
N ALA A 38 11.19 -11.40 7.54
CA ALA A 38 12.40 -10.69 7.94
C ALA A 38 12.09 -9.47 8.84
N SER A 39 10.99 -8.75 8.58
CA SER A 39 10.60 -7.61 9.44
C SER A 39 10.23 -8.04 10.86
N ARG A 40 9.59 -9.21 11.01
CA ARG A 40 9.22 -9.76 12.32
C ARG A 40 10.44 -10.24 13.08
N GLU A 41 11.36 -10.92 12.40
CA GLU A 41 12.63 -11.38 12.99
C GLU A 41 13.51 -10.22 13.47
N ALA A 42 13.37 -9.05 12.83
CA ALA A 42 14.03 -7.81 13.22
C ALA A 42 13.27 -6.98 14.27
N ASP A 43 12.20 -7.50 14.88
CA ASP A 43 11.33 -6.78 15.83
C ASP A 43 10.75 -5.47 15.26
N ALA A 44 10.51 -5.44 13.95
CA ALA A 44 10.00 -4.29 13.20
C ALA A 44 8.79 -4.69 12.32
N PRO A 45 7.73 -5.30 12.89
CA PRO A 45 6.69 -5.94 12.09
C PRO A 45 5.91 -4.93 11.25
N ILE A 46 5.75 -5.23 9.96
CA ILE A 46 4.98 -4.43 9.00
C ILE A 46 3.57 -4.99 8.81
N ALA A 47 2.62 -4.13 8.47
CA ALA A 47 1.29 -4.50 8.01
C ALA A 47 0.91 -3.71 6.77
N VAL A 48 0.07 -4.29 5.91
CA VAL A 48 -0.45 -3.59 4.72
C VAL A 48 -1.58 -2.65 5.14
N ARG A 49 -1.55 -1.43 4.60
CA ARG A 49 -2.62 -0.43 4.73
C ARG A 49 -3.50 -0.39 3.49
N TRP A 50 -2.93 -0.42 2.30
CA TRP A 50 -3.66 -0.49 1.02
C TRP A 50 -2.84 -1.27 0.00
N ALA A 51 -3.51 -1.86 -1.01
CA ALA A 51 -2.87 -2.52 -2.14
C ALA A 51 -3.74 -2.29 -3.39
N TYR A 52 -4.05 -3.33 -4.18
CA TYR A 52 -4.85 -3.17 -5.40
C TYR A 52 -6.06 -2.25 -5.19
N ARG A 53 -6.20 -1.32 -6.13
CA ARG A 53 -7.32 -0.39 -6.20
C ARG A 53 -7.72 -0.25 -7.66
N SER A 54 -8.98 -0.51 -7.94
CA SER A 54 -9.55 -0.33 -9.28
C SER A 54 -9.52 1.13 -9.73
N TYR A 55 -9.73 1.36 -11.03
CA TYR A 55 -9.86 2.71 -11.58
C TYR A 55 -10.96 3.51 -10.88
N ASP A 56 -12.13 2.91 -10.68
CA ASP A 56 -13.31 3.57 -10.10
C ASP A 56 -13.09 3.95 -8.62
N GLU A 57 -12.47 3.06 -7.84
CA GLU A 57 -12.09 3.38 -6.47
C GLU A 57 -11.07 4.52 -6.41
N GLN A 58 -10.10 4.55 -7.35
CA GLN A 58 -9.15 5.66 -7.45
C GLN A 58 -9.83 6.97 -7.88
N ALA A 59 -10.83 6.91 -8.78
CA ALA A 59 -11.64 8.06 -9.18
C ALA A 59 -12.42 8.61 -7.98
N GLY A 60 -13.05 7.72 -7.19
CA GLY A 60 -13.72 8.09 -5.94
C GLY A 60 -12.78 8.73 -4.92
N ALA A 61 -11.58 8.17 -4.75
CA ALA A 61 -10.56 8.73 -3.85
C ALA A 61 -10.09 10.11 -4.29
N PHE A 62 -9.77 10.28 -5.58
CA PHE A 62 -9.34 11.58 -6.12
C PHE A 62 -10.44 12.63 -6.02
N ALA A 63 -11.69 12.27 -6.34
CA ALA A 63 -12.83 13.16 -6.23
C ALA A 63 -13.10 13.57 -4.78
N ARG A 64 -12.95 12.65 -3.82
CA ARG A 64 -13.04 12.95 -2.39
C ARG A 64 -12.01 13.99 -1.97
N TRP A 65 -10.73 13.80 -2.34
CA TRP A 65 -9.68 14.75 -2.02
C TRP A 65 -9.88 16.11 -2.69
N SER A 66 -10.37 16.12 -3.94
CA SER A 66 -10.68 17.35 -4.67
C SER A 66 -11.77 18.16 -3.96
N ARG A 67 -12.81 17.50 -3.43
CA ARG A 67 -13.86 18.16 -2.65
C ARG A 67 -13.38 18.65 -1.29
N GLN A 68 -12.54 17.87 -0.60
CA GLN A 68 -12.13 18.17 0.77
C GLN A 68 -11.03 19.24 0.85
N ALA A 69 -10.10 19.25 -0.11
CA ALA A 69 -8.88 20.04 -0.02
C ALA A 69 -8.60 20.91 -1.25
N GLY A 70 -9.50 20.90 -2.24
CA GLY A 70 -9.31 21.55 -3.53
C GLY A 70 -8.49 20.72 -4.51
N TYR A 71 -8.68 21.01 -5.80
CA TYR A 71 -8.09 20.24 -6.90
C TYR A 71 -6.56 20.21 -6.86
N ASP A 72 -5.92 21.37 -6.65
CA ASP A 72 -4.46 21.45 -6.62
C ASP A 72 -3.84 20.63 -5.50
N ARG A 73 -4.49 20.60 -4.32
CA ARG A 73 -4.03 19.76 -3.22
C ARG A 73 -4.27 18.28 -3.52
N ALA A 74 -5.41 17.94 -4.13
CA ALA A 74 -5.71 16.57 -4.54
C ALA A 74 -4.64 16.02 -5.49
N LEU A 75 -4.19 16.81 -6.47
CA LEU A 75 -3.10 16.43 -7.37
C LEU A 75 -1.79 16.09 -6.66
N ARG A 76 -1.55 16.63 -5.46
CA ARG A 76 -0.33 16.36 -4.66
C ARG A 76 -0.45 15.14 -3.76
N VAL A 77 -1.66 14.72 -3.38
CA VAL A 77 -1.86 13.68 -2.35
C VAL A 77 -2.61 12.46 -2.85
N SER A 78 -3.18 12.52 -4.05
CA SER A 78 -3.91 11.43 -4.67
C SER A 78 -3.61 11.39 -6.15
N ALA A 79 -3.24 10.21 -6.66
CA ALA A 79 -3.11 10.01 -8.09
C ALA A 79 -4.45 10.24 -8.80
N ARG A 80 -4.39 10.76 -10.04
CA ARG A 80 -5.56 10.74 -10.94
C ARG A 80 -5.94 9.29 -11.25
N PRO A 81 -7.23 8.98 -11.50
CA PRO A 81 -7.61 7.64 -11.93
C PRO A 81 -6.88 7.28 -13.24
N GLY A 82 -6.41 6.05 -13.35
CA GLY A 82 -5.52 5.63 -14.44
C GLY A 82 -4.04 5.99 -14.26
N HIS A 83 -3.67 6.73 -13.22
CA HIS A 83 -2.28 7.11 -12.92
C HIS A 83 -1.78 6.58 -11.57
N SER A 84 -2.54 5.69 -10.91
CA SER A 84 -2.11 5.06 -9.66
C SER A 84 -1.45 3.70 -9.95
N GLU A 85 -0.28 3.47 -9.38
CA GLU A 85 0.39 2.16 -9.44
C GLU A 85 -0.39 1.07 -8.70
N HIS A 86 -1.24 1.43 -7.74
CA HIS A 86 -2.17 0.49 -7.08
C HIS A 86 -3.07 -0.22 -8.10
N GLN A 87 -3.37 0.42 -9.24
CA GLN A 87 -4.17 -0.21 -10.30
C GLN A 87 -3.45 -1.41 -10.94
N LEU A 88 -2.12 -1.47 -10.90
CA LEU A 88 -1.33 -2.60 -11.41
C LEU A 88 -1.44 -3.84 -10.52
N GLY A 89 -1.90 -3.68 -9.26
CA GLY A 89 -1.96 -4.75 -8.27
C GLY A 89 -0.60 -5.15 -7.70
N THR A 90 0.46 -4.39 -7.98
CA THR A 90 1.84 -4.66 -7.53
C THR A 90 2.35 -3.65 -6.51
N ALA A 91 1.65 -2.54 -6.31
CA ALA A 91 1.98 -1.53 -5.31
C ALA A 91 1.24 -1.78 -4.00
N LEU A 92 1.90 -1.49 -2.87
CA LEU A 92 1.34 -1.63 -1.53
C LEU A 92 1.75 -0.43 -0.68
N ASP A 93 0.80 0.08 0.10
CA ASP A 93 1.07 1.02 1.17
C ASP A 93 1.16 0.25 2.50
N PHE A 94 2.13 0.58 3.33
CA PHE A 94 2.40 -0.12 4.59
C PHE A 94 2.10 0.76 5.81
N ARG A 95 1.98 0.12 6.97
CA ARG A 95 1.93 0.73 8.31
C ARG A 95 2.69 -0.16 9.29
N SER A 96 2.92 0.35 10.50
CA SER A 96 3.42 -0.48 11.60
C SER A 96 2.36 -1.51 12.01
N ALA A 97 2.75 -2.78 12.23
CA ALA A 97 1.81 -3.83 12.58
C ALA A 97 1.28 -3.70 14.01
N ASP A 98 2.09 -3.17 14.91
CA ASP A 98 1.82 -2.93 16.33
C ASP A 98 0.83 -1.79 16.61
N SER A 99 0.45 -1.02 15.60
CA SER A 99 -0.47 0.11 15.73
C SER A 99 -1.47 0.19 14.58
N LEU A 100 -2.74 0.46 14.91
CA LEU A 100 -3.77 0.77 13.91
C LEU A 100 -3.64 2.20 13.34
N ARG A 101 -2.77 3.03 13.94
CA ARG A 101 -2.49 4.40 13.47
C ARG A 101 -1.97 4.35 12.04
N PRO A 102 -2.57 5.10 11.09
CA PRO A 102 -2.05 5.16 9.74
C PRO A 102 -0.73 5.94 9.66
N PRO A 103 0.11 5.72 8.63
CA PRO A 103 1.44 6.33 8.52
C PRO A 103 1.43 7.87 8.55
N TRP A 104 0.43 8.49 7.94
CA TRP A 104 0.31 9.96 7.85
C TRP A 104 -0.11 10.63 9.17
N GLU A 105 -0.48 9.86 10.19
CA GLU A 105 -0.73 10.42 11.51
C GLU A 105 0.54 10.54 12.34
N TYR A 106 1.64 9.88 11.98
CA TYR A 106 2.95 10.07 12.62
C TYR A 106 3.58 11.38 12.15
N GLU A 107 4.43 12.00 12.98
CA GLU A 107 5.30 13.10 12.53
C GLU A 107 6.22 12.62 11.39
N ASP A 108 6.80 11.43 11.57
CA ASP A 108 7.56 10.72 10.55
C ASP A 108 7.43 9.21 10.78
N TRP A 109 6.65 8.53 9.94
CA TRP A 109 6.51 7.07 10.03
C TRP A 109 7.82 6.34 9.74
N GLY A 110 8.73 6.94 8.96
CA GLY A 110 10.06 6.39 8.66
C GLY A 110 11.01 6.34 9.87
N ARG A 111 10.63 6.94 11.00
CA ARG A 111 11.33 6.82 12.30
C ARG A 111 10.75 5.74 13.21
N THR A 112 9.62 5.14 12.86
CA THR A 112 9.12 3.95 13.57
C THR A 112 10.03 2.75 13.26
N PRO A 113 10.06 1.71 14.13
CA PRO A 113 10.82 0.50 13.83
C PRO A 113 10.50 -0.09 12.45
N ALA A 114 9.21 -0.24 12.14
CA ALA A 114 8.73 -0.76 10.85
C ALA A 114 9.18 0.11 9.66
N GLY A 115 8.97 1.42 9.72
CA GLY A 115 9.34 2.33 8.63
C GLY A 115 10.84 2.45 8.42
N ALA A 116 11.63 2.50 9.50
CA ALA A 116 13.09 2.55 9.43
C ALA A 116 13.64 1.25 8.83
N TRP A 117 13.14 0.11 9.28
CA TRP A 117 13.53 -1.20 8.75
C TRP A 117 13.20 -1.34 7.26
N MET A 118 11.99 -0.93 6.84
CA MET A 118 11.59 -1.00 5.43
C MET A 118 12.47 -0.15 4.51
N ARG A 119 12.89 1.04 4.95
CA ARG A 119 13.79 1.91 4.18
C ARG A 119 15.11 1.23 3.83
N GLU A 120 15.60 0.36 4.72
CA GLU A 120 16.90 -0.29 4.59
C GLU A 120 16.82 -1.66 3.90
N ASN A 121 15.63 -2.28 3.85
CA ASN A 121 15.47 -3.69 3.49
C ASN A 121 14.45 -4.00 2.38
N SER A 122 13.57 -3.07 2.01
CA SER A 122 12.47 -3.35 1.05
C SER A 122 12.91 -3.60 -0.40
N TRP A 123 14.16 -3.31 -0.75
CA TRP A 123 14.74 -3.53 -2.08
C TRP A 123 15.32 -4.93 -2.27
N ARG A 124 15.48 -5.70 -1.20
CA ARG A 124 16.09 -7.03 -1.19
C ARG A 124 15.11 -8.09 -1.67
#